data_AF-A0A2D0H9U3-F1
#
_entry.id   AF-A0A2D0H9U3-F1
#
_cell.length_a   1.000
_cell.length_b   1.000
_cell.length_c   1.000
_cell.angle_alpha   90.00
_cell.angle_beta   90.00
_cell.angle_gamma   90.00
#
_symmetry.space_group_name_H-M   'P 1'
#
loop_
_entity.id
_entity.type
_entity.pdbx_description
1 polymer ?
#
loop_
_entity_poly.entity_id
_entity_poly.type
_entity_poly.pdbx_seq_one_letter_code
_entity_poly.pdbx_strand_id
1 'polypeptide(L)'
;MPTPLILLIILFLLLLGGGIWYWLWGRKTDNPNQYIQWSRLVRNFSEVPNVPSGQFTYTGEKDSTWSFVLTQLVDNSRLGDLLAKPKPDATATFNYKSVLSSNINNPIKSLEEVQTNKKDFAITSLADNITDKLAKKAVAYDGLLVFVAFNKRDSNLANALGGKINLEQLRQIYTGKITNWQQIDPKLPKSAGETFCPN
;
A
#
# COMPACT_ATOMS: atom_id res chain seq x y z
N MET A 1 -3.10 20.32 -58.05
CA MET A 1 -2.59 21.00 -56.82
C MET A 1 -1.08 20.79 -56.76
N PRO A 2 -0.29 21.78 -56.32
CA PRO A 2 1.17 21.63 -56.25
C PRO A 2 1.52 20.53 -55.24
N THR A 3 2.32 19.55 -55.67
CA THR A 3 2.84 18.43 -54.86
C THR A 3 3.38 18.82 -53.48
N PRO A 4 4.05 19.97 -53.26
CA PRO A 4 4.48 20.37 -51.91
C PRO A 4 3.32 20.69 -50.95
N LEU A 5 2.18 21.16 -51.46
CA LEU A 5 1.02 21.52 -50.64
C LEU A 5 0.30 20.28 -50.10
N ILE A 6 0.24 19.21 -50.91
CA ILE A 6 -0.36 17.93 -50.50
C ILE A 6 0.47 17.29 -49.37
N LEU A 7 1.80 17.37 -49.47
CA LEU A 7 2.71 16.80 -48.47
C LEU A 7 2.63 17.55 -47.12
N LEU A 8 2.48 18.88 -47.17
CA LEU A 8 2.22 19.71 -45.99
C LEU A 8 0.89 19.37 -45.30
N ILE A 9 -0.17 19.13 -46.09
CA ILE A 9 -1.49 18.76 -45.55
C ILE A 9 -1.44 17.39 -44.88
N ILE A 10 -0.76 16.40 -45.47
CA ILE A 10 -0.61 15.06 -44.88
C ILE A 10 0.19 15.11 -43.58
N LEU A 11 1.29 15.88 -43.54
CA LEU A 11 2.10 16.06 -42.33
C LEU A 11 1.29 16.70 -41.20
N PHE A 12 0.49 17.72 -41.54
CA PHE A 12 -0.39 18.38 -40.58
C PHE A 12 -1.48 17.44 -40.03
N LEU A 13 -2.07 16.60 -40.89
CA LEU A 13 -3.04 15.57 -40.48
C LEU A 13 -2.40 14.49 -39.58
N LEU A 14 -1.16 14.09 -39.84
CA LEU A 14 -0.44 13.12 -39.00
C LEU A 14 -0.08 13.72 -37.63
N LEU A 15 0.35 14.98 -37.58
CA LEU A 15 0.64 15.67 -36.33
C LEU A 15 -0.62 15.92 -35.51
N LEU A 16 -1.73 16.30 -36.15
CA LEU A 16 -3.02 16.43 -35.49
C LEU A 16 -3.55 15.08 -35.01
N GLY A 17 -3.55 14.06 -35.86
CA GLY A 17 -4.01 12.72 -35.52
C GLY A 17 -3.19 12.12 -34.37
N GLY A 18 -1.85 12.19 -34.47
CA GLY A 18 -0.94 11.74 -33.42
C GLY A 18 -1.06 12.53 -32.13
N GLY A 19 -1.23 13.85 -32.20
CA GLY A 19 -1.44 14.71 -31.04
C GLY A 19 -2.76 14.44 -30.32
N ILE A 20 -3.85 14.28 -31.07
CA ILE A 20 -5.18 13.92 -30.54
C ILE A 20 -5.12 12.53 -29.90
N TRP A 21 -4.48 11.57 -30.57
CA TRP A 21 -4.32 10.21 -30.08
C TRP A 21 -3.47 10.16 -28.80
N TYR A 22 -2.36 10.88 -28.76
CA TYR A 22 -1.51 11.00 -27.56
C TYR A 22 -2.26 11.67 -26.40
N TRP A 23 -3.04 12.71 -26.67
CA TRP A 23 -3.82 13.41 -25.66
C TRP A 23 -4.98 12.57 -25.12
N LEU A 24 -5.64 11.78 -25.97
CA LEU A 24 -6.68 10.83 -25.55
C LEU A 24 -6.09 9.67 -24.73
N TRP A 25 -4.92 9.15 -25.09
CA TRP A 25 -4.31 8.03 -24.36
C TRP A 25 -3.60 8.46 -23.07
N GLY A 26 -3.05 9.67 -23.01
CA GLY A 26 -2.42 10.25 -21.81
C GLY A 26 -3.43 10.64 -20.73
N ARG A 27 -4.72 10.75 -21.07
CA ARG A 27 -5.81 10.98 -20.12
C ARG A 27 -6.30 9.67 -19.54
N LYS A 28 -5.47 9.05 -18.68
CA LYS A 28 -6.02 8.36 -17.52
C LYS A 28 -6.60 9.44 -16.60
N THR A 29 -7.76 9.98 -16.97
CA THR A 29 -8.52 10.86 -16.10
C THR A 29 -8.94 10.01 -14.92
N ASP A 30 -8.22 10.18 -13.82
CA ASP A 30 -8.72 9.87 -12.50
C ASP A 30 -10.12 10.47 -12.39
N ASN A 31 -11.11 9.59 -12.39
CA ASN A 31 -12.52 9.93 -12.46
C ASN A 31 -12.85 10.98 -11.38
N PRO A 32 -13.23 12.24 -11.69
CA PRO A 32 -13.38 13.31 -10.69
C PRO A 32 -14.34 12.97 -9.52
N ASN A 33 -15.13 11.91 -9.67
CA ASN A 33 -15.92 11.29 -8.61
C ASN A 33 -15.11 10.67 -7.45
N GLN A 34 -13.77 10.57 -7.50
CA GLN A 34 -13.00 10.03 -6.36
C GLN A 34 -13.14 10.89 -5.10
N TYR A 35 -13.30 12.21 -5.27
CA TYR A 35 -13.44 13.16 -4.17
C TYR A 35 -14.89 13.39 -3.73
N ILE A 36 -15.89 13.01 -4.54
CA ILE A 36 -17.33 13.08 -4.18
C ILE A 36 -17.66 12.12 -3.02
N GLN A 37 -16.81 11.13 -2.74
CA GLN A 37 -17.02 10.28 -1.57
C GLN A 37 -16.76 10.99 -0.25
N TRP A 38 -15.83 11.95 -0.19
CA TRP A 38 -15.54 12.71 1.03
C TRP A 38 -16.70 13.61 1.45
N SER A 39 -17.43 14.20 0.50
CA SER A 39 -18.63 15.01 0.78
C SER A 39 -19.86 14.19 1.21
N ARG A 40 -19.78 12.86 1.11
CA ARG A 40 -20.79 11.92 1.63
C ARG A 40 -20.37 11.27 2.95
N LEU A 41 -19.20 11.60 3.47
CA LEU A 41 -18.77 11.08 4.77
C LEU A 41 -19.63 11.72 5.86
N VAL A 42 -20.31 10.86 6.59
CA VAL A 42 -21.00 11.23 7.81
C VAL A 42 -19.99 11.59 8.90
N ARG A 43 -20.41 12.39 9.88
CA ARG A 43 -19.50 12.93 10.89
C ARG A 43 -18.99 11.83 11.82
N ASN A 44 -19.86 10.85 12.10
CA ASN A 44 -19.56 9.73 12.99
C ASN A 44 -19.85 8.40 12.28
N PHE A 45 -19.07 7.36 12.60
CA PHE A 45 -19.29 6.04 12.03
C PHE A 45 -20.71 5.49 12.35
N SER A 46 -21.29 5.83 13.51
CA SER A 46 -22.66 5.46 13.90
C SER A 46 -23.74 5.96 12.93
N GLU A 47 -23.47 7.06 12.23
CA GLU A 47 -24.38 7.71 11.28
C GLU A 47 -24.35 7.06 9.89
N VAL A 48 -23.45 6.10 9.64
CA VAL A 48 -23.36 5.42 8.33
C VAL A 48 -24.68 4.68 8.07
N PRO A 49 -25.45 5.06 7.03
CA PRO A 49 -26.72 4.43 6.73
C PRO A 49 -26.52 3.10 6.01
N ASN A 50 -27.53 2.23 6.07
CA ASN A 50 -27.63 1.01 5.27
C ASN A 50 -26.44 0.04 5.41
N VAL A 51 -25.91 -0.12 6.63
CA VAL A 51 -24.94 -1.18 6.91
C VAL A 51 -25.62 -2.53 6.63
N PRO A 52 -25.08 -3.35 5.71
CA PRO A 52 -25.74 -4.59 5.29
C PRO A 52 -25.81 -5.57 6.46
N SER A 53 -26.91 -6.30 6.59
CA SER A 53 -27.04 -7.38 7.57
C SER A 53 -26.29 -8.62 7.10
N GLY A 54 -25.63 -9.34 8.02
CA GLY A 54 -25.00 -10.61 7.69
C GLY A 54 -23.69 -10.87 8.42
N GLN A 55 -23.11 -12.05 8.15
CA GLN A 55 -21.77 -12.39 8.60
C GLN A 55 -20.81 -12.27 7.44
N PHE A 56 -19.81 -11.42 7.59
CA PHE A 56 -18.77 -11.21 6.61
C PHE A 56 -17.45 -11.70 7.19
N THR A 57 -16.72 -12.51 6.45
CA THR A 57 -15.36 -12.92 6.79
C THR A 57 -14.39 -12.19 5.89
N TYR A 58 -13.42 -11.51 6.49
CA TYR A 58 -12.38 -10.82 5.74
C TYR A 58 -11.00 -11.31 6.15
N THR A 59 -10.05 -11.13 5.23
CA THR A 59 -8.70 -11.70 5.37
C THR A 59 -7.63 -10.65 5.10
N GLY A 60 -6.42 -11.01 5.46
CA GLY A 60 -5.19 -10.27 5.20
C GLY A 60 -4.01 -11.19 5.43
N GLU A 61 -2.85 -10.79 4.95
CA GLU A 61 -1.62 -11.54 5.19
C GLU A 61 -1.33 -11.61 6.69
N LYS A 62 -0.95 -12.79 7.18
CA LYS A 62 -0.56 -13.01 8.57
C LYS A 62 0.71 -12.20 8.87
N ASP A 63 0.78 -11.66 10.08
CA ASP A 63 1.93 -10.86 10.55
C ASP A 63 2.19 -9.60 9.68
N SER A 64 1.17 -9.15 8.96
CA SER A 64 1.23 -7.91 8.16
C SER A 64 0.97 -6.66 9.01
N THR A 65 1.25 -5.50 8.41
CA THR A 65 0.86 -4.19 8.96
C THR A 65 -0.60 -4.16 9.41
N TRP A 66 -1.50 -4.75 8.62
CA TRP A 66 -2.92 -4.78 8.97
C TRP A 66 -3.20 -5.63 10.21
N SER A 67 -2.56 -6.79 10.34
CA SER A 67 -2.68 -7.63 11.54
C SER A 67 -2.26 -6.85 12.80
N PHE A 68 -1.19 -6.05 12.70
CA PHE A 68 -0.77 -5.17 13.80
C PHE A 68 -1.74 -4.02 14.05
N VAL A 69 -2.24 -3.36 13.00
CA VAL A 69 -3.21 -2.26 13.07
C VAL A 69 -4.48 -2.68 13.82
N LEU A 70 -4.96 -3.91 13.61
CA LEU A 70 -6.12 -4.45 14.32
C LEU A 70 -5.91 -4.59 15.84
N THR A 71 -4.66 -4.66 16.31
CA THR A 71 -4.35 -4.75 17.75
C THR A 71 -4.25 -3.39 18.44
N GLN A 72 -4.23 -2.29 17.68
CA GLN A 72 -4.12 -0.94 18.24
C GLN A 72 -5.35 -0.58 19.07
N LEU A 73 -5.12 0.15 20.16
CA LEU A 73 -6.18 0.67 21.01
C LEU A 73 -6.81 1.90 20.36
N VAL A 74 -8.13 1.91 20.31
CA VAL A 74 -8.97 3.05 19.94
C VAL A 74 -9.98 3.22 21.07
N ASP A 75 -9.88 4.35 21.76
CA ASP A 75 -10.54 4.58 23.04
C ASP A 75 -10.24 3.47 24.06
N ASN A 76 -11.23 2.65 24.39
CA ASN A 76 -11.15 1.57 25.38
C ASN A 76 -11.17 0.15 24.77
N SER A 77 -11.10 0.04 23.44
CA SER A 77 -11.20 -1.24 22.72
C SER A 77 -10.09 -1.38 21.69
N ARG A 78 -9.80 -2.61 21.24
CA ARG A 78 -8.93 -2.79 20.07
C ARG A 78 -9.70 -2.45 18.80
N LEU A 79 -9.00 -1.92 17.80
CA LEU A 79 -9.60 -1.61 16.50
C LEU A 79 -10.28 -2.84 15.88
N GLY A 80 -9.70 -4.03 16.00
CA GLY A 80 -10.32 -5.27 15.52
C GLY A 80 -11.66 -5.57 16.16
N ASP A 81 -11.81 -5.30 17.46
CA ASP A 81 -13.07 -5.51 18.19
C ASP A 81 -14.13 -4.50 17.74
N LEU A 82 -13.73 -3.25 17.51
CA LEU A 82 -14.60 -2.21 16.97
C LEU A 82 -15.07 -2.57 15.56
N LEU A 83 -14.17 -3.03 14.69
CA LEU A 83 -14.54 -3.41 13.32
C LEU A 83 -15.45 -4.65 13.27
N ALA A 84 -15.32 -5.56 14.24
CA ALA A 84 -16.15 -6.76 14.28
C ALA A 84 -17.64 -6.47 14.46
N LYS A 85 -17.96 -5.43 15.25
CA LYS A 85 -19.33 -4.92 15.47
C LYS A 85 -19.31 -3.40 15.40
N PRO A 86 -19.38 -2.84 14.19
CA PRO A 86 -18.93 -1.47 13.97
C PRO A 86 -19.93 -0.41 14.45
N LYS A 87 -21.19 -0.80 14.73
CA LYS A 87 -22.11 -0.01 15.55
C LYS A 87 -23.14 -0.89 16.27
N PRO A 88 -23.74 -0.43 17.40
CA PRO A 88 -24.63 -1.24 18.23
C PRO A 88 -25.91 -1.72 17.53
N ASP A 89 -26.42 -0.93 16.59
CA ASP A 89 -27.64 -1.20 15.82
C ASP A 89 -27.35 -1.91 14.49
N ALA A 90 -26.08 -2.15 14.13
CA ALA A 90 -25.73 -2.95 12.98
C ALA A 90 -25.87 -4.44 13.31
N THR A 91 -26.60 -5.15 12.46
CA THR A 91 -26.69 -6.61 12.46
C THR A 91 -25.56 -7.28 11.68
N ALA A 92 -24.66 -6.47 11.12
CA ALA A 92 -23.45 -6.93 10.44
C ALA A 92 -22.40 -7.38 11.46
N THR A 93 -21.78 -8.54 11.22
CA THR A 93 -20.59 -8.97 11.94
C THR A 93 -19.44 -9.20 10.99
N PHE A 94 -18.28 -8.63 11.29
CA PHE A 94 -17.06 -8.80 10.49
C PHE A 94 -16.04 -9.66 11.23
N ASN A 95 -15.64 -10.76 10.62
CA ASN A 95 -14.75 -11.74 11.24
C ASN A 95 -13.41 -11.76 10.49
N TYR A 96 -12.37 -11.21 11.12
CA TYR A 96 -11.02 -11.26 10.57
C TYR A 96 -10.44 -12.67 10.70
N LYS A 97 -9.91 -13.21 9.60
CA LYS A 97 -9.14 -14.45 9.59
C LYS A 97 -7.89 -14.25 8.73
N SER A 98 -6.74 -14.08 9.37
CA SER A 98 -5.46 -13.95 8.69
C SER A 98 -5.09 -15.23 7.94
N VAL A 99 -4.34 -15.09 6.85
CA VAL A 99 -3.78 -16.21 6.09
C VAL A 99 -2.31 -15.99 5.82
N LEU A 100 -1.57 -17.09 5.74
CA LEU A 100 -0.14 -17.06 5.41
C LEU A 100 0.05 -17.50 3.97
N SER A 101 0.69 -16.66 3.17
CA SER A 101 1.18 -16.93 1.83
C SER A 101 2.53 -17.63 1.94
N SER A 102 2.71 -18.70 1.17
CA SER A 102 4.03 -19.33 1.02
C SER A 102 5.02 -18.41 0.29
N ASN A 103 4.51 -17.55 -0.60
CA ASN A 103 5.26 -16.52 -1.28
C ASN A 103 4.36 -15.31 -1.52
N ILE A 104 4.66 -14.20 -0.85
CA ILE A 104 3.90 -12.94 -0.99
C ILE A 104 3.95 -12.35 -2.39
N ASN A 105 4.88 -12.79 -3.25
CA ASN A 105 4.96 -12.31 -4.62
C ASN A 105 4.07 -13.10 -5.57
N ASN A 106 3.81 -14.40 -5.32
CA ASN A 106 2.91 -15.22 -6.13
C ASN A 106 2.71 -16.66 -5.57
N PRO A 107 1.49 -17.15 -5.31
CA PRO A 107 0.23 -16.40 -5.19
C PRO A 107 0.06 -15.79 -3.79
N ILE A 108 -0.53 -14.60 -3.74
CA ILE A 108 -0.95 -13.99 -2.46
C ILE A 108 -2.21 -14.69 -1.97
N LYS A 109 -2.10 -15.41 -0.86
CA LYS A 109 -3.16 -16.28 -0.36
C LYS A 109 -4.43 -15.52 0.00
N SER A 110 -4.29 -14.32 0.57
CA SER A 110 -5.42 -13.46 0.93
C SER A 110 -6.27 -13.05 -0.27
N LEU A 111 -5.65 -12.83 -1.45
CA LEU A 111 -6.36 -12.53 -2.68
C LEU A 111 -7.01 -13.79 -3.29
N GLU A 112 -6.31 -14.92 -3.27
CA GLU A 112 -6.84 -16.21 -3.75
C GLU A 112 -8.12 -16.62 -3.01
N GLU A 113 -8.18 -16.41 -1.69
CA GLU A 113 -9.36 -16.76 -0.90
C GLU A 113 -10.59 -15.93 -1.26
N VAL A 114 -10.42 -14.68 -1.68
CA VAL A 114 -11.53 -13.85 -2.18
C VAL A 114 -11.93 -14.30 -3.58
N GLN A 115 -10.96 -14.55 -4.47
CA GLN A 115 -11.23 -15.04 -5.84
C GLN A 115 -11.96 -16.39 -5.85
N THR A 116 -11.75 -17.21 -4.83
CA THR A 116 -12.39 -18.53 -4.67
C THR A 116 -13.62 -18.49 -3.77
N ASN A 117 -14.14 -17.29 -3.43
CA ASN A 117 -15.32 -17.08 -2.60
C ASN A 117 -15.25 -17.72 -1.20
N LYS A 118 -14.05 -17.90 -0.64
CA LYS A 118 -13.85 -18.38 0.74
C LYS A 118 -13.91 -17.25 1.76
N LYS A 119 -13.71 -16.01 1.31
CA LYS A 119 -13.74 -14.76 2.08
C LYS A 119 -14.48 -13.71 1.26
N ASP A 120 -15.13 -12.77 1.94
CA ASP A 120 -15.89 -11.70 1.29
C ASP A 120 -14.98 -10.60 0.74
N PHE A 121 -13.91 -10.27 1.46
CA PHE A 121 -12.90 -9.30 1.02
C PHE A 121 -11.55 -9.50 1.69
N ALA A 122 -10.51 -8.88 1.13
CA ALA A 122 -9.14 -8.91 1.63
C ALA A 122 -8.59 -7.49 1.80
N ILE A 123 -7.77 -7.30 2.84
CA ILE A 123 -6.95 -6.11 3.03
C ILE A 123 -5.51 -6.45 2.66
N THR A 124 -4.91 -5.67 1.76
CA THR A 124 -3.52 -5.86 1.32
C THR A 124 -2.88 -4.53 0.93
N SER A 125 -1.59 -4.40 1.20
CA SER A 125 -0.75 -3.30 0.69
C SER A 125 -0.22 -3.58 -0.73
N LEU A 126 -0.40 -4.81 -1.26
CA LEU A 126 0.04 -5.26 -2.58
C LEU A 126 -1.02 -4.99 -3.67
N ALA A 127 -1.46 -3.74 -3.77
CA ALA A 127 -2.58 -3.34 -4.64
C ALA A 127 -2.34 -3.55 -6.15
N ASP A 128 -1.09 -3.64 -6.57
CA ASP A 128 -0.69 -3.87 -7.97
C ASP A 128 -0.87 -5.34 -8.39
N ASN A 129 -0.97 -6.25 -7.43
CA ASN A 129 -1.18 -7.68 -7.69
C ASN A 129 -2.67 -8.04 -7.81
N ILE A 130 -3.57 -7.07 -7.64
CA ILE A 130 -5.02 -7.26 -7.76
C ILE A 130 -5.37 -7.25 -9.25
N THR A 131 -5.83 -8.40 -9.76
CA THR A 131 -6.29 -8.55 -11.14
C THR A 131 -7.69 -7.95 -11.34
N ASP A 132 -8.07 -7.79 -12.60
CA ASP A 132 -9.35 -7.30 -13.11
C ASP A 132 -10.60 -8.08 -12.64
N LYS A 133 -10.41 -9.26 -12.03
CA LYS A 133 -11.50 -10.06 -11.44
C LYS A 133 -12.01 -9.55 -10.09
N LEU A 134 -11.27 -8.66 -9.44
CA LEU A 134 -11.62 -8.13 -8.13
C LEU A 134 -11.75 -6.60 -8.18
N ALA A 135 -12.77 -6.08 -7.52
CA ALA A 135 -12.83 -4.65 -7.24
C ALA A 135 -11.81 -4.28 -6.15
N LYS A 136 -11.18 -3.11 -6.27
CA LYS A 136 -10.27 -2.57 -5.26
C LYS A 136 -10.71 -1.20 -4.77
N LYS A 137 -10.52 -0.94 -3.47
CA LYS A 137 -10.82 0.33 -2.83
C LYS A 137 -9.73 0.68 -1.82
N ALA A 138 -9.15 1.86 -1.95
CA ALA A 138 -8.23 2.38 -0.95
C ALA A 138 -9.00 2.75 0.32
N VAL A 139 -8.54 2.27 1.48
CA VAL A 139 -9.16 2.53 2.79
C VAL A 139 -8.19 3.19 3.78
N ALA A 140 -6.88 3.07 3.53
CA ALA A 140 -5.82 3.68 4.30
C ALA A 140 -4.56 3.81 3.43
N TYR A 141 -3.66 4.68 3.85
CA TYR A 141 -2.28 4.74 3.36
C TYR A 141 -1.38 4.31 4.51
N ASP A 142 -0.52 3.33 4.27
CA ASP A 142 0.55 2.93 5.18
C ASP A 142 1.91 3.44 4.68
N GLY A 143 2.92 3.34 5.54
CA GLY A 143 4.28 3.74 5.23
C GLY A 143 5.27 2.79 5.89
N LEU A 144 6.29 2.38 5.14
CA LEU A 144 7.42 1.63 5.69
C LEU A 144 8.50 2.61 6.13
N LEU A 145 8.79 2.63 7.43
CA LEU A 145 9.91 3.39 7.98
C LEU A 145 11.07 2.45 8.27
N VAL A 146 12.27 2.83 7.83
CA VAL A 146 13.50 2.18 8.31
C VAL A 146 13.96 2.89 9.57
N PHE A 147 14.14 2.11 10.63
CA PHE A 147 14.69 2.57 11.89
C PHE A 147 16.08 2.00 12.10
N VAL A 148 17.03 2.88 12.43
CA VAL A 148 18.38 2.48 12.86
C VAL A 148 18.42 2.58 14.37
N ALA A 149 18.78 1.48 15.04
CA ALA A 149 18.86 1.43 16.49
C ALA A 149 19.79 2.54 17.02
N PHE A 150 19.25 3.37 17.90
CA PHE A 150 20.02 4.39 18.61
C PHE A 150 20.35 3.93 20.03
N ASN A 151 21.52 4.31 20.53
CA ASN A 151 21.85 4.22 21.94
C ASN A 151 22.13 5.63 22.47
N LYS A 152 22.01 5.86 23.78
CA LYS A 152 22.16 7.21 24.38
C LYS A 152 23.58 7.79 24.33
N ARG A 153 24.54 7.14 23.67
CA ARG A 153 25.92 7.66 23.53
C ARG A 153 26.00 8.57 22.31
N ASP A 154 26.74 9.67 22.43
CA ASP A 154 26.86 10.67 21.35
C ASP A 154 27.48 10.09 20.06
N SER A 155 28.29 9.05 20.18
CA SER A 155 28.92 8.31 19.07
C SER A 155 28.04 7.21 18.47
N ASN A 156 26.71 7.32 18.55
CA ASN A 156 25.81 6.31 18.02
C ASN A 156 25.67 6.43 16.49
N LEU A 157 25.30 5.30 15.88
CA LEU A 157 25.14 5.20 14.42
C LEU A 157 24.05 6.12 13.87
N ALA A 158 22.95 6.31 14.61
CA ALA A 158 21.84 7.16 14.17
C ALA A 158 22.30 8.63 13.99
N ASN A 159 23.09 9.15 14.93
CA ASN A 159 23.70 10.48 14.86
C ASN A 159 24.70 10.56 13.70
N ALA A 160 25.56 9.55 13.56
CA ALA A 160 26.59 9.52 12.53
C ALA A 160 26.01 9.45 11.10
N LEU A 161 24.87 8.77 10.91
CA LEU A 161 24.12 8.76 9.66
C LEU A 161 23.37 10.07 9.41
N GLY A 162 23.09 10.87 10.45
CA GLY A 162 22.30 12.10 10.34
C GLY A 162 20.91 11.88 9.72
N GLY A 163 20.32 10.71 9.96
CA GLY A 163 19.05 10.30 9.36
C GLY A 163 19.10 9.99 7.87
N LYS A 164 20.30 9.80 7.27
CA LYS A 164 20.47 9.57 5.84
C LYS A 164 20.83 8.11 5.57
N ILE A 165 19.95 7.43 4.86
CA ILE A 165 20.23 6.14 4.24
C ILE A 165 19.37 6.02 2.98
N ASN A 166 19.97 5.61 1.87
CA ASN A 166 19.23 5.46 0.62
C ASN A 166 18.81 4.01 0.38
N LEU A 167 17.87 3.81 -0.55
CA LEU A 167 17.31 2.51 -0.84
C LEU A 167 18.35 1.49 -1.35
N GLU A 168 19.35 1.96 -2.09
CA GLU A 168 20.43 1.09 -2.59
C GLU A 168 21.30 0.58 -1.45
N GLN A 169 21.67 1.45 -0.51
CA GLN A 169 22.42 1.08 0.69
C GLN A 169 21.62 0.11 1.55
N LEU A 170 20.32 0.34 1.73
CA LEU A 170 19.42 -0.59 2.43
C LEU A 170 19.41 -1.96 1.76
N ARG A 171 19.25 -2.00 0.43
CA ARG A 171 19.29 -3.24 -0.33
C ARG A 171 20.62 -3.98 -0.10
N GLN A 172 21.75 -3.28 -0.13
CA GLN A 172 23.07 -3.88 0.07
C GLN A 172 23.25 -4.40 1.50
N ILE A 173 22.73 -3.70 2.51
CA ILE A 173 22.72 -4.15 3.90
C ILE A 173 21.86 -5.44 4.05
N TYR A 174 20.61 -5.42 3.59
CA TYR A 174 19.70 -6.56 3.72
C TYR A 174 20.07 -7.77 2.85
N THR A 175 20.88 -7.57 1.80
CA THR A 175 21.44 -8.67 0.99
C THR A 175 22.82 -9.15 1.48
N GLY A 176 23.34 -8.57 2.56
CA GLY A 176 24.66 -8.91 3.11
C GLY A 176 25.85 -8.47 2.27
N LYS A 177 25.64 -7.63 1.23
CA LYS A 177 26.74 -7.01 0.47
C LYS A 177 27.49 -5.97 1.30
N ILE A 178 26.75 -5.22 2.12
CA ILE A 178 27.30 -4.37 3.17
C ILE A 178 27.08 -5.07 4.50
N THR A 179 28.16 -5.37 5.20
CA THR A 179 28.15 -5.99 6.53
C THR A 179 28.72 -5.06 7.59
N ASN A 180 29.32 -3.94 7.18
CA ASN A 180 29.95 -2.96 8.04
C ASN A 180 29.62 -1.53 7.60
N TRP A 181 29.22 -0.69 8.56
CA TRP A 181 28.85 0.70 8.30
C TRP A 181 29.97 1.55 7.68
N GLN A 182 31.24 1.19 7.88
CA GLN A 182 32.37 1.87 7.24
C GLN A 182 32.42 1.68 5.72
N GLN A 183 31.72 0.68 5.17
CA GLN A 183 31.57 0.49 3.73
C GLN A 183 30.60 1.51 3.10
N ILE A 184 29.77 2.16 3.92
CA ILE A 184 28.87 3.25 3.50
C ILE A 184 29.60 4.58 3.58
N ASP A 185 30.18 4.87 4.75
CA ASP A 185 31.02 6.05 4.98
C ASP A 185 32.09 5.68 6.01
N PRO A 186 33.39 5.84 5.71
CA PRO A 186 34.49 5.53 6.63
C PRO A 186 34.40 6.22 8.01
N LYS A 187 33.65 7.32 8.12
CA LYS A 187 33.41 8.04 9.39
C LYS A 187 32.39 7.35 10.30
N LEU A 188 31.68 6.33 9.81
CA LEU A 188 30.71 5.57 10.58
C LEU A 188 31.39 4.56 11.52
N PRO A 189 30.72 4.15 12.61
CA PRO A 189 31.31 3.24 13.60
C PRO A 189 31.60 1.85 13.02
N LYS A 190 32.75 1.27 13.38
CA LYS A 190 33.14 -0.10 13.05
C LYS A 190 32.31 -1.10 13.86
N SER A 191 31.09 -1.36 13.39
CA SER A 191 30.18 -2.34 13.97
C SER A 191 29.62 -3.22 12.85
N ALA A 192 29.41 -4.51 13.16
CA ALA A 192 28.68 -5.39 12.28
C ALA A 192 27.23 -4.91 12.21
N GLY A 193 26.71 -4.69 11.00
CA GLY A 193 25.30 -4.37 10.82
C GLY A 193 24.48 -5.63 11.06
N GLU A 194 23.91 -5.80 12.26
CA GLU A 194 22.86 -6.79 12.47
C GLU A 194 21.57 -6.24 11.86
N THR A 195 21.07 -6.91 10.83
CA THR A 195 19.79 -6.57 10.22
C THR A 195 18.67 -7.26 10.99
N PHE A 196 17.61 -6.50 11.27
CA PHE A 196 16.37 -7.05 11.76
C PHE A 196 15.30 -6.91 10.67
N CYS A 197 14.76 -8.04 10.25
CA CYS A 197 13.47 -8.11 9.57
C CYS A 197 12.50 -8.78 10.55
N PRO A 198 11.37 -8.15 10.92
CA PRO A 198 10.29 -8.89 11.57
C PRO A 198 9.87 -10.03 10.62
N ASN A 199 9.80 -11.25 11.14
CA ASN A 199 9.19 -12.39 10.44
C ASN A 199 7.67 -12.23 10.38
#